data_AF-A0A3D9DUI1-F1
#
_entry.id   AF-A0A3D9DUI1-F1
#
_cell.length_a   1.000
_cell.length_b   1.000
_cell.length_c   1.000
_cell.angle_alpha   90.00
_cell.angle_beta   90.00
_cell.angle_gamma   90.00
#
_symmetry.space_group_name_H-M   'P 1'
#
loop_
_entity.id
_entity.type
_entity.pdbx_description
1 polymer ?
#
loop_
_entity_poly.entity_id
_entity_poly.type
_entity_poly.pdbx_seq_one_letter_code
_entity_poly.pdbx_strand_id
1 'polypeptide(L)'
;MVTERARRQYLEAMGINLWVARHPLPNAMASSLPALEEAPESTGQSLDHHQRLHALIDDIDAPEIAPEPEPPASTPRATPHDTSQPARSIRALLGTGTDEAEDRAGTAPAPTASAPAVEDKTTATEQSAEESVTRAPHEPLRFSLQAGTLDGRWLLLLARDEALSEQEERLLDAILQAGGVQPAASLSCQRFGWPMMEGLPVDDALDEARQGFKAFLAGRRARGWNPERILLFGRLPVLEQVLDVQDGQSRVLDLPLWQGPALESLNEATSRRELWAAMSEWRTWWQAQAEAQDNDDH
;
A
#
# COMPACT_ATOMS: atom_id res chain seq x y z
N MET A 1 47.90 10.09 -17.65
CA MET A 1 46.49 9.93 -17.21
C MET A 1 46.09 11.19 -16.48
N VAL A 2 44.88 11.70 -16.67
CA VAL A 2 44.39 12.87 -15.92
C VAL A 2 43.90 12.41 -14.55
N THR A 3 44.26 13.11 -13.47
CA THR A 3 43.75 12.79 -12.13
C THR A 3 42.29 13.23 -12.00
N GLU A 4 41.50 12.50 -11.23
CA GLU A 4 40.08 12.85 -10.99
C GLU A 4 39.93 14.26 -10.38
N ARG A 5 40.92 14.73 -9.60
CA ARG A 5 41.01 16.12 -9.11
C ARG A 5 41.10 17.13 -10.27
N ALA A 6 42.03 16.93 -11.21
CA ALA A 6 42.19 17.82 -12.37
C ALA A 6 40.95 17.78 -13.30
N ARG A 7 40.31 16.61 -13.42
CA ARG A 7 39.04 16.46 -14.17
C ARG A 7 37.90 17.26 -13.53
N ARG A 8 37.75 17.22 -12.21
CA ARG A 8 36.74 18.02 -11.48
C ARG A 8 36.98 19.51 -11.65
N GLN A 9 38.22 19.97 -11.44
CA GLN A 9 38.60 21.38 -11.62
C GLN A 9 38.33 21.89 -13.05
N TYR A 10 38.55 21.04 -14.07
CA TYR A 10 38.22 21.38 -15.47
C TYR A 10 36.70 21.50 -15.71
N LEU A 11 35.90 20.61 -15.13
CA LEU A 11 34.43 20.66 -15.26
C LEU A 11 33.83 21.85 -14.49
N GLU A 12 34.36 22.15 -13.31
CA GLU A 12 34.02 23.34 -12.51
C GLU A 12 34.36 24.64 -13.25
N ALA A 13 35.54 24.72 -13.88
CA ALA A 13 35.94 25.85 -14.74
C ALA A 13 35.08 26.00 -16.02
N MET A 14 34.41 24.93 -16.45
CA MET A 14 33.40 24.94 -17.52
C MET A 14 31.97 25.27 -17.01
N GLY A 15 31.81 25.62 -15.73
CA GLY A 15 30.52 25.93 -15.11
C GLY A 15 29.66 24.71 -14.74
N ILE A 16 30.22 23.49 -14.83
CA ILE A 16 29.50 22.24 -14.58
C ILE A 16 29.61 21.85 -13.10
N ASN A 17 28.67 22.35 -12.30
CA ASN A 17 28.58 22.04 -10.87
C ASN A 17 28.26 20.55 -10.62
N LEU A 18 29.25 19.81 -10.10
CA LEU A 18 29.15 18.38 -9.82
C LEU A 18 28.63 18.14 -8.39
N TRP A 19 27.32 17.90 -8.28
CA TRP A 19 26.70 17.47 -7.03
C TRP A 19 27.01 15.99 -6.75
N VAL A 20 27.67 15.70 -5.62
CA VAL A 20 28.02 14.35 -5.18
C VAL A 20 27.51 14.15 -3.76
N ALA A 21 26.88 13.01 -3.49
CA ALA A 21 26.43 12.65 -2.14
C ALA A 21 27.65 12.48 -1.20
N ARG A 22 27.67 13.24 -0.10
CA ARG A 22 28.78 13.23 0.88
C ARG A 22 28.75 12.03 1.83
N HIS A 23 27.59 11.40 1.99
CA HIS A 23 27.39 10.23 2.84
C HIS A 23 26.88 9.06 1.99
N PRO A 24 27.29 7.81 2.28
CA PRO A 24 26.67 6.64 1.67
C PRO A 24 25.20 6.56 2.09
N LEU A 25 24.33 6.22 1.16
CA LEU A 25 22.92 5.93 1.48
C LEU A 25 22.86 4.66 2.35
N PRO A 26 21.95 4.59 3.35
CA PRO A 26 21.79 3.38 4.15
C PRO A 26 21.41 2.20 3.25
N ASN A 27 22.07 1.06 3.47
CA ASN A 27 21.95 -0.17 2.66
C ASN A 27 22.44 -0.08 1.20
N ALA A 28 23.13 0.99 0.79
CA ALA A 28 23.81 1.00 -0.51
C ALA A 28 24.98 0.00 -0.53
N MET A 29 25.22 -0.64 -1.68
CA MET A 29 26.43 -1.43 -1.89
C MET A 29 27.68 -0.56 -1.72
N ALA A 30 28.75 -1.14 -1.16
CA ALA A 30 30.03 -0.45 -0.99
C ALA A 30 30.55 0.04 -2.35
N SER A 31 30.72 1.36 -2.48
CA SER A 31 31.19 1.95 -3.73
C SER A 31 32.64 1.56 -4.01
N SER A 32 32.93 1.19 -5.25
CA SER A 32 34.30 0.94 -5.73
C SER A 32 35.08 2.24 -6.05
N LEU A 33 34.47 3.40 -5.81
CA LEU A 33 35.15 4.69 -5.90
C LEU A 33 36.08 4.89 -4.68
N PRO A 34 37.20 5.63 -4.83
CA PRO A 34 38.02 6.03 -3.69
C PRO A 34 37.18 6.76 -2.64
N ALA A 35 37.50 6.53 -1.36
CA ALA A 35 36.91 7.30 -0.26
C ALA A 35 37.06 8.80 -0.52
N LEU A 36 35.98 9.57 -0.32
CA LEU A 36 36.08 11.02 -0.37
C LEU A 36 36.96 11.49 0.79
N GLU A 37 37.92 12.35 0.47
CA GLU A 37 38.68 13.12 1.44
C GLU A 37 37.68 13.98 2.24
N GLU A 38 37.61 13.76 3.56
CA GLU A 38 36.69 14.48 4.43
C GLU A 38 37.07 15.97 4.40
N ALA A 39 36.15 16.81 3.93
CA ALA A 39 36.33 18.25 4.02
C ALA A 39 36.45 18.63 5.50
N PRO A 40 37.39 19.53 5.88
CA PRO A 40 37.55 19.92 7.27
C PRO A 40 36.21 20.37 7.82
N GLU A 41 35.86 19.89 9.03
CA GLU A 41 34.57 20.18 9.64
C GLU A 41 34.36 21.69 9.67
N SER A 42 33.39 22.16 8.88
CA SER A 42 32.84 23.48 9.09
C SER A 42 32.21 23.42 10.47
N THR A 43 32.83 24.08 11.44
CA THR A 43 32.30 24.32 12.79
C THR A 43 31.15 25.33 12.71
N GLY A 44 30.16 24.99 11.89
CA GLY A 44 28.84 25.57 11.85
C GLY A 44 28.17 25.28 13.17
N GLN A 45 28.48 26.13 14.16
CA GLN A 45 27.66 26.32 15.35
C GLN A 45 26.22 26.36 14.88
N SER A 46 25.37 25.50 15.44
CA SER A 46 23.96 25.40 15.07
C SER A 46 23.17 26.57 15.68
N LEU A 47 23.57 27.79 15.29
CA LEU A 47 22.79 29.01 15.50
C LEU A 47 21.41 28.76 14.92
N ASP A 48 20.40 28.95 15.76
CA ASP A 48 19.00 28.84 15.35
C ASP A 48 18.75 29.81 14.18
N HIS A 49 17.80 29.50 13.29
CA HIS A 49 17.55 30.30 12.09
C HIS A 49 17.35 31.79 12.43
N HIS A 50 16.68 32.05 13.56
CA HIS A 50 16.52 33.39 14.12
C HIS A 50 17.86 34.04 14.52
N GLN A 51 18.75 33.35 15.24
CA GLN A 51 20.07 33.87 15.59
C GLN A 51 20.94 34.16 14.37
N ARG A 52 20.84 33.33 13.32
CA ARG A 52 21.50 33.57 12.03
C ARG A 52 20.97 34.82 11.33
N LEU A 53 19.67 35.10 11.47
CA LEU A 53 19.03 36.30 10.94
C LEU A 53 19.43 37.56 11.72
N HIS A 54 19.47 37.51 13.05
CA HIS A 54 19.95 38.62 13.89
C HIS A 54 21.43 38.93 13.63
N ALA A 55 22.29 37.92 13.55
CA ALA A 55 23.71 38.14 13.21
C ALA A 55 23.90 38.80 11.84
N LEU A 56 23.07 38.47 10.84
CA LEU A 56 23.08 39.13 9.52
C LEU A 56 22.47 40.54 9.53
N ILE A 57 21.74 40.94 10.58
CA ILE A 57 21.24 42.31 10.76
C ILE A 57 22.29 43.15 11.50
N ASP A 58 22.89 42.61 12.56
CA ASP A 58 23.99 43.26 13.30
C ASP A 58 25.20 43.54 12.38
N ASP A 59 25.51 42.64 11.43
CA ASP A 59 26.60 42.80 10.44
C ASP A 59 26.27 43.82 9.33
N ILE A 60 25.00 44.27 9.22
CA ILE A 60 24.55 45.36 8.33
C ILE A 60 24.55 46.71 9.07
N ASP A 61 24.19 46.74 10.35
CA ASP A 61 24.27 47.94 11.20
C ASP A 61 25.68 48.21 11.77
N ALA A 62 26.63 47.28 11.55
CA ALA A 62 28.04 47.47 11.90
C ALA A 62 28.68 48.61 11.07
N PRO A 63 29.16 49.71 11.68
CA PRO A 63 29.73 50.82 10.93
C PRO A 63 31.08 50.42 10.32
N GLU A 64 31.15 50.44 8.99
CA GLU A 64 32.35 50.12 8.20
C GLU A 64 33.48 51.13 8.49
N ILE A 65 34.41 50.77 9.39
CA ILE A 65 35.63 51.55 9.66
C ILE A 65 36.64 51.33 8.53
N ALA A 66 36.34 51.91 7.37
CA ALA A 66 37.25 51.93 6.23
C ALA A 66 38.41 52.92 6.45
N PRO A 67 39.68 52.53 6.23
CA PRO A 67 40.79 53.46 6.20
C PRO A 67 40.88 54.19 4.84
N GLU A 68 40.94 55.53 4.88
CA GLU A 68 41.42 56.38 3.78
C GLU A 68 42.90 56.06 3.41
N PRO A 69 43.42 56.44 2.21
CA PRO A 69 42.95 57.56 1.38
C PRO A 69 42.95 57.44 -0.18
N GLU A 70 42.13 58.31 -0.78
CA GLU A 70 42.36 59.09 -2.03
C GLU A 70 42.32 58.45 -3.46
N PRO A 71 42.04 59.27 -4.53
CA PRO A 71 41.13 58.87 -5.63
C PRO A 71 41.74 59.21 -7.04
N PRO A 72 41.03 59.69 -8.11
CA PRO A 72 39.60 59.66 -8.47
C PRO A 72 39.26 59.24 -9.94
N ALA A 73 37.99 58.87 -10.21
CA ALA A 73 37.37 58.96 -11.54
C ALA A 73 35.81 59.00 -11.53
N SER A 74 35.24 60.21 -11.57
CA SER A 74 33.92 60.64 -12.08
C SER A 74 32.71 59.66 -12.26
N THR A 75 31.73 59.76 -11.34
CA THR A 75 30.35 60.31 -11.52
C THR A 75 29.51 60.09 -12.82
N PRO A 76 28.15 60.21 -12.80
CA PRO A 76 27.18 59.92 -11.71
C PRO A 76 25.76 59.38 -12.11
N ARG A 77 25.06 58.75 -11.14
CA ARG A 77 23.63 58.98 -10.71
C ARG A 77 22.47 59.18 -11.72
N ALA A 78 21.43 58.33 -11.60
CA ALA A 78 20.01 58.76 -11.64
C ALA A 78 19.04 57.72 -11.02
N THR A 79 18.01 58.19 -10.30
CA THR A 79 16.90 57.48 -9.60
C THR A 79 15.72 58.47 -9.45
N PRO A 80 14.54 58.16 -8.86
CA PRO A 80 13.63 56.99 -8.96
C PRO A 80 12.15 57.44 -9.21
N HIS A 81 11.18 56.72 -8.59
CA HIS A 81 9.71 56.86 -8.51
C HIS A 81 8.88 56.19 -9.64
N ASP A 82 7.90 55.30 -9.41
CA ASP A 82 6.94 54.99 -8.30
C ASP A 82 5.56 55.64 -8.46
N THR A 83 4.49 54.83 -8.49
CA THR A 83 3.30 54.90 -7.58
C THR A 83 2.05 54.12 -8.09
N SER A 84 1.27 53.65 -7.10
CA SER A 84 -0.20 53.44 -7.10
C SER A 84 -0.86 52.20 -7.73
N GLN A 85 -1.68 51.53 -6.90
CA GLN A 85 -2.84 50.71 -7.30
C GLN A 85 -4.10 51.61 -7.46
N PRO A 86 -5.29 51.10 -7.86
CA PRO A 86 -6.20 50.47 -6.89
C PRO A 86 -7.04 49.29 -7.46
N ALA A 87 -7.93 48.70 -6.65
CA ALA A 87 -8.80 47.57 -7.00
C ALA A 87 -10.31 47.87 -6.87
N ARG A 88 -11.19 47.11 -7.54
CA ARG A 88 -12.53 46.71 -7.02
C ARG A 88 -13.32 45.67 -7.86
N SER A 89 -13.67 44.57 -7.20
CA SER A 89 -14.94 43.81 -7.22
C SER A 89 -15.92 43.88 -8.40
N ILE A 90 -16.34 42.70 -8.88
CA ILE A 90 -17.73 42.42 -9.30
C ILE A 90 -18.21 41.13 -8.60
N ARG A 91 -19.22 41.24 -7.73
CA ARG A 91 -19.91 40.10 -7.09
C ARG A 91 -21.41 40.37 -7.04
N ALA A 92 -22.06 40.33 -8.20
CA ALA A 92 -23.50 40.54 -8.33
C ALA A 92 -24.05 39.74 -9.52
N LEU A 93 -24.79 38.67 -9.21
CA LEU A 93 -25.88 38.03 -9.99
C LEU A 93 -26.24 36.70 -9.31
N LEU A 94 -26.73 36.81 -8.08
CA LEU A 94 -27.41 35.72 -7.36
C LEU A 94 -28.90 36.05 -7.44
N GLY A 95 -29.64 35.33 -8.28
CA GLY A 95 -31.05 35.57 -8.56
C GLY A 95 -31.87 34.31 -8.32
N THR A 96 -32.75 34.34 -7.31
CA THR A 96 -33.64 33.24 -6.93
C THR A 96 -34.91 33.23 -7.79
N GLY A 97 -35.38 32.06 -8.18
CA GLY A 97 -36.69 31.86 -8.80
C GLY A 97 -37.17 30.42 -8.59
N THR A 98 -38.30 30.26 -7.92
CA THR A 98 -39.00 28.98 -7.70
C THR A 98 -39.86 28.64 -8.91
N ASP A 99 -40.17 27.36 -9.11
CA ASP A 99 -41.54 26.97 -9.50
C ASP A 99 -41.83 25.52 -9.08
N GLU A 100 -43.10 25.20 -8.90
CA GLU A 100 -43.60 23.94 -8.32
C GLU A 100 -44.28 23.05 -9.39
N ALA A 101 -44.23 21.72 -9.20
CA ALA A 101 -45.02 20.78 -9.99
C ALA A 101 -45.27 19.45 -9.21
N GLU A 102 -46.37 19.38 -8.46
CA GLU A 102 -46.97 18.09 -8.09
C GLU A 102 -47.71 17.49 -9.29
N ASP A 103 -47.67 16.16 -9.46
CA ASP A 103 -48.93 15.42 -9.57
C ASP A 103 -48.86 13.94 -9.09
N ARG A 104 -49.80 13.64 -8.19
CA ARG A 104 -50.51 12.39 -7.84
C ARG A 104 -49.93 10.97 -8.04
N ALA A 105 -50.24 10.18 -6.99
CA ALA A 105 -50.60 8.76 -6.97
C ALA A 105 -49.51 7.74 -7.36
N GLY A 106 -49.31 6.62 -6.65
CA GLY A 106 -50.24 5.84 -5.83
C GLY A 106 -50.70 4.63 -6.66
N THR A 107 -50.36 3.40 -6.29
CA THR A 107 -51.18 2.57 -5.39
C THR A 107 -50.43 1.26 -5.11
N ALA A 108 -50.48 0.75 -3.87
CA ALA A 108 -50.06 -0.63 -3.57
C ALA A 108 -51.22 -1.61 -3.80
N PRO A 109 -50.95 -2.82 -4.30
CA PRO A 109 -51.35 -3.97 -3.48
C PRO A 109 -50.37 -5.15 -3.53
N ALA A 110 -50.34 -5.91 -2.43
CA ALA A 110 -49.95 -7.32 -2.47
C ALA A 110 -51.15 -8.19 -2.93
N PRO A 111 -50.89 -9.44 -3.33
CA PRO A 111 -51.76 -10.51 -2.82
C PRO A 111 -51.00 -11.69 -2.20
N THR A 112 -51.74 -12.50 -1.46
CA THR A 112 -51.25 -13.48 -0.49
C THR A 112 -51.25 -14.92 -1.06
N ALA A 113 -50.49 -15.79 -0.38
CA ALA A 113 -50.74 -17.23 -0.19
C ALA A 113 -50.56 -18.21 -1.38
N SER A 114 -49.72 -19.23 -1.14
CA SER A 114 -50.18 -20.63 -1.15
C SER A 114 -49.22 -21.58 -0.41
N ALA A 115 -49.74 -22.18 0.66
CA ALA A 115 -49.36 -23.45 1.28
C ALA A 115 -50.70 -24.07 1.73
N PRO A 116 -50.92 -25.40 1.68
CA PRO A 116 -50.22 -26.41 2.50
C PRO A 116 -49.85 -27.68 1.65
N ALA A 117 -49.59 -28.91 2.11
CA ALA A 117 -49.77 -29.58 3.41
C ALA A 117 -48.84 -30.81 3.62
N VAL A 118 -49.02 -31.47 4.79
CA VAL A 118 -48.57 -32.81 5.29
C VAL A 118 -48.60 -33.99 4.27
N GLU A 119 -48.09 -35.22 4.46
CA GLU A 119 -47.54 -36.07 5.58
C GLU A 119 -46.66 -37.22 4.93
N ASP A 120 -46.11 -38.33 5.48
CA ASP A 120 -46.07 -39.12 6.74
C ASP A 120 -44.85 -40.12 6.69
N LYS A 121 -44.33 -40.62 7.84
CA LYS A 121 -43.38 -41.76 8.07
C LYS A 121 -41.93 -41.74 7.46
N THR A 122 -40.84 -42.20 8.10
CA THR A 122 -40.47 -43.40 8.93
C THR A 122 -40.42 -44.70 8.09
N THR A 123 -39.39 -45.57 8.09
CA THR A 123 -38.48 -46.05 9.16
C THR A 123 -37.21 -46.72 8.59
N ALA A 124 -36.10 -46.69 9.34
CA ALA A 124 -35.05 -47.73 9.59
C ALA A 124 -34.56 -48.76 8.53
N THR A 125 -33.33 -49.31 8.57
CA THR A 125 -31.96 -48.98 9.12
C THR A 125 -30.99 -50.03 8.49
N GLU A 126 -29.68 -49.93 8.77
CA GLU A 126 -28.64 -50.99 8.68
C GLU A 126 -28.01 -51.26 7.29
N GLN A 127 -26.69 -51.45 7.17
CA GLN A 127 -25.58 -51.18 8.11
C GLN A 127 -24.25 -51.05 7.35
N SER A 128 -23.42 -50.06 7.73
CA SER A 128 -21.96 -50.16 7.62
C SER A 128 -21.37 -49.09 8.55
N ALA A 129 -20.92 -49.50 9.73
CA ALA A 129 -20.44 -48.60 10.77
C ALA A 129 -19.04 -48.99 11.21
N GLU A 130 -18.08 -48.07 11.04
CA GLU A 130 -16.78 -48.11 11.69
C GLU A 130 -16.39 -46.68 12.11
N GLU A 131 -16.02 -46.55 13.39
CA GLU A 131 -15.42 -45.38 14.04
C GLU A 131 -15.99 -43.97 13.75
N SER A 132 -17.18 -43.70 14.30
CA SER A 132 -17.59 -42.32 14.65
C SER A 132 -17.51 -42.13 16.17
N VAL A 133 -16.40 -41.59 16.66
CA VAL A 133 -16.26 -41.22 18.08
C VAL A 133 -17.16 -40.02 18.35
N THR A 134 -18.16 -40.17 19.23
CA THR A 134 -19.07 -39.08 19.60
C THR A 134 -18.33 -37.97 20.36
N ARG A 135 -17.80 -37.01 19.61
CA ARG A 135 -17.24 -35.77 20.16
C ARG A 135 -18.40 -34.88 20.62
N ALA A 136 -18.18 -34.09 21.66
CA ALA A 136 -19.14 -33.06 22.04
C ALA A 136 -19.09 -31.92 21.00
N PRO A 137 -20.21 -31.34 20.58
CA PRO A 137 -20.21 -30.27 19.59
C PRO A 137 -19.46 -29.05 20.14
N HIS A 138 -18.51 -28.56 19.35
CA HIS A 138 -17.69 -27.40 19.65
C HIS A 138 -18.32 -26.12 19.07
N GLU A 139 -17.88 -24.97 19.60
CA GLU A 139 -18.25 -23.67 19.04
C GLU A 139 -17.49 -23.44 17.72
N PRO A 140 -18.13 -22.94 16.65
CA PRO A 140 -17.45 -22.68 15.38
C PRO A 140 -16.33 -21.65 15.53
N LEU A 141 -15.21 -21.93 14.86
CA LEU A 141 -14.06 -21.05 14.76
C LEU A 141 -14.49 -19.72 14.12
N ARG A 142 -14.17 -18.58 14.73
CA ARG A 142 -14.54 -17.24 14.20
C ARG A 142 -13.34 -16.48 13.68
N PHE A 143 -13.41 -16.01 12.44
CA PHE A 143 -12.45 -15.07 11.86
C PHE A 143 -13.01 -14.37 10.63
N SER A 144 -12.37 -13.30 10.21
CA SER A 144 -12.66 -12.60 8.97
C SER A 144 -11.38 -12.02 8.36
N LEU A 145 -11.45 -11.76 7.05
CA LEU A 145 -10.34 -11.27 6.23
C LEU A 145 -10.89 -10.53 5.00
N GLN A 146 -10.03 -9.76 4.35
CA GLN A 146 -10.28 -9.31 2.97
C GLN A 146 -9.53 -10.21 2.00
N ALA A 147 -10.21 -10.70 0.96
CA ALA A 147 -9.63 -11.52 -0.10
C ALA A 147 -9.87 -10.86 -1.46
N GLY A 148 -8.81 -10.74 -2.27
CA GLY A 148 -8.87 -10.31 -3.67
C GLY A 148 -7.91 -11.13 -4.53
N THR A 149 -7.91 -10.88 -5.84
CA THR A 149 -6.96 -11.51 -6.77
C THR A 149 -6.37 -10.51 -7.75
N LEU A 150 -5.08 -10.68 -8.05
CA LEU A 150 -4.39 -10.01 -9.15
C LEU A 150 -4.47 -10.89 -10.39
N ASP A 151 -5.14 -10.40 -11.43
CA ASP A 151 -5.45 -11.10 -12.70
C ASP A 151 -5.97 -12.54 -12.52
N GLY A 152 -6.68 -12.81 -11.41
CA GLY A 152 -7.12 -14.16 -11.02
C GLY A 152 -6.01 -15.09 -10.50
N ARG A 153 -4.74 -14.80 -10.80
CA ARG A 153 -3.56 -15.65 -10.61
C ARG A 153 -2.91 -15.58 -9.22
N TRP A 154 -2.88 -14.42 -8.56
CA TRP A 154 -2.34 -14.32 -7.19
C TRP A 154 -3.47 -13.99 -6.21
N LEU A 155 -3.68 -14.85 -5.22
CA LEU A 155 -4.63 -14.63 -4.13
C LEU A 155 -4.01 -13.71 -3.09
N LEU A 156 -4.64 -12.57 -2.85
CA LEU A 156 -4.17 -11.58 -1.90
C LEU A 156 -5.12 -11.56 -0.69
N LEU A 157 -4.58 -11.86 0.49
CA LEU A 157 -5.30 -11.98 1.75
C LEU A 157 -4.80 -10.91 2.73
N LEU A 158 -5.71 -10.15 3.33
CA LEU A 158 -5.40 -9.19 4.38
C LEU A 158 -6.05 -9.65 5.70
N ALA A 159 -5.26 -9.68 6.77
CA ALA A 159 -5.66 -10.09 8.12
C ALA A 159 -6.59 -9.09 8.86
N ARG A 160 -7.65 -8.59 8.21
CA ARG A 160 -8.53 -7.51 8.68
C ARG A 160 -10.00 -7.73 8.31
N ASP A 161 -10.90 -7.26 9.17
CA ASP A 161 -12.36 -7.30 8.95
C ASP A 161 -12.85 -6.17 8.00
N GLU A 162 -12.21 -5.00 8.09
CA GLU A 162 -12.61 -3.78 7.41
C GLU A 162 -12.17 -3.77 5.92
N ALA A 163 -13.01 -3.20 5.06
CA ALA A 163 -12.68 -3.00 3.64
C ALA A 163 -11.45 -2.07 3.49
N LEU A 164 -10.81 -2.06 2.33
CA LEU A 164 -9.72 -1.12 2.07
C LEU A 164 -10.31 0.27 1.83
N SER A 165 -9.61 1.29 2.31
CA SER A 165 -9.81 2.67 1.87
C SER A 165 -9.07 2.94 0.56
N GLU A 166 -9.49 3.95 -0.22
CA GLU A 166 -8.82 4.34 -1.46
C GLU A 166 -7.30 4.61 -1.28
N GLN A 167 -6.88 5.02 -0.09
CA GLN A 167 -5.47 5.28 0.23
C GLN A 167 -4.68 3.97 0.38
N GLU A 168 -5.31 2.94 0.95
CA GLU A 168 -4.71 1.62 1.13
C GLU A 168 -4.70 0.81 -0.18
N GLU A 169 -5.73 0.97 -1.02
CA GLU A 169 -5.74 0.42 -2.38
C GLU A 169 -4.59 1.02 -3.21
N ARG A 170 -4.46 2.35 -3.24
CA ARG A 170 -3.34 3.04 -3.92
C ARG A 170 -1.97 2.68 -3.34
N LEU A 171 -1.87 2.48 -2.03
CA LEU A 171 -0.64 2.03 -1.37
C LEU A 171 -0.28 0.60 -1.80
N LEU A 172 -1.26 -0.31 -1.86
CA LEU A 172 -1.06 -1.69 -2.23
C LEU A 172 -0.73 -1.84 -3.72
N ASP A 173 -1.39 -1.08 -4.61
CA ASP A 173 -1.02 -0.96 -6.02
C ASP A 173 0.42 -0.45 -6.19
N ALA A 174 0.81 0.59 -5.45
CA ALA A 174 2.18 1.13 -5.49
C ALA A 174 3.23 0.14 -4.96
N ILE A 175 2.89 -0.66 -3.94
CA ILE A 175 3.73 -1.75 -3.43
C ILE A 175 3.91 -2.84 -4.50
N LEU A 176 2.81 -3.28 -5.14
CA LEU A 176 2.86 -4.30 -6.19
C LEU A 176 3.70 -3.82 -7.39
N GLN A 177 3.45 -2.60 -7.88
CA GLN A 177 4.20 -1.98 -8.97
C GLN A 177 5.70 -1.84 -8.66
N ALA A 178 6.05 -1.42 -7.43
CA ALA A 178 7.44 -1.33 -6.99
C ALA A 178 8.12 -2.71 -6.88
N GLY A 179 7.36 -3.76 -6.54
CA GLY A 179 7.80 -5.16 -6.60
C GLY A 179 7.93 -5.71 -8.03
N GLY A 180 7.56 -4.92 -9.05
CA GLY A 180 7.54 -5.34 -10.45
C GLY A 180 6.34 -6.21 -10.84
N VAL A 181 5.32 -6.29 -9.97
CA VAL A 181 4.04 -6.93 -10.26
C VAL A 181 3.15 -5.91 -10.96
N GLN A 182 2.80 -6.18 -12.20
CA GLN A 182 1.96 -5.31 -13.02
C GLN A 182 0.71 -6.10 -13.46
N PRO A 183 -0.38 -6.03 -12.68
CA PRO A 183 -1.63 -6.66 -13.06
C PRO A 183 -2.32 -5.85 -14.17
N ALA A 184 -3.06 -6.54 -15.04
CA ALA A 184 -3.88 -5.94 -16.08
C ALA A 184 -5.17 -5.29 -15.53
N ALA A 185 -5.67 -5.79 -14.39
CA ALA A 185 -6.82 -5.23 -13.68
C ALA A 185 -6.45 -4.71 -12.27
N SER A 186 -7.10 -3.64 -11.84
CA SER A 186 -7.04 -3.16 -10.45
C SER A 186 -7.53 -4.23 -9.47
N LEU A 187 -6.87 -4.33 -8.32
CA LEU A 187 -7.23 -5.28 -7.27
C LEU A 187 -8.65 -5.02 -6.74
N SER A 188 -9.48 -6.07 -6.68
CA SER A 188 -10.81 -6.01 -6.04
C SER A 188 -10.89 -6.92 -4.81
N CYS A 189 -10.73 -6.31 -3.63
CA CYS A 189 -10.82 -6.98 -2.35
C CYS A 189 -12.28 -7.13 -1.87
N GLN A 190 -12.58 -8.26 -1.24
CA GLN A 190 -13.91 -8.62 -0.77
C GLN A 190 -13.83 -9.32 0.59
N ARG A 191 -14.73 -8.94 1.51
CA ARG A 191 -14.83 -9.52 2.85
C ARG A 191 -15.19 -11.01 2.78
N PHE A 192 -14.40 -11.84 3.44
CA PHE A 192 -14.77 -13.19 3.85
C PHE A 192 -14.92 -13.21 5.37
N GLY A 193 -15.97 -13.87 5.86
CA GLY A 193 -16.23 -14.06 7.28
C GLY A 193 -16.65 -15.50 7.53
N TRP A 194 -16.14 -16.08 8.61
CA TRP A 194 -16.44 -17.44 9.04
C TRP A 194 -16.83 -17.44 10.53
N PRO A 195 -17.88 -18.19 10.95
CA PRO A 195 -18.78 -18.99 10.10
C PRO A 195 -19.71 -18.12 9.24
N MET A 196 -20.20 -18.68 8.13
CA MET A 196 -21.16 -17.99 7.25
C MET A 196 -22.61 -18.01 7.78
N MET A 197 -22.89 -18.84 8.78
CA MET A 197 -24.18 -18.95 9.48
C MET A 197 -23.90 -19.18 10.97
N GLU A 198 -24.61 -18.49 11.85
CA GLU A 198 -24.45 -18.63 13.30
C GLU A 198 -25.36 -19.72 13.89
N GLY A 199 -25.01 -20.22 15.09
CA GLY A 199 -25.86 -21.12 15.88
C GLY A 199 -25.81 -22.61 15.47
N LEU A 200 -25.04 -22.98 14.45
CA LEU A 200 -24.79 -24.37 14.10
C LEU A 200 -23.76 -25.00 15.05
N PRO A 201 -24.03 -26.19 15.63
CA PRO A 201 -23.03 -26.99 16.34
C PRO A 201 -22.06 -27.62 15.34
N VAL A 202 -20.78 -27.76 15.72
CA VAL A 202 -19.70 -28.18 14.83
C VAL A 202 -18.85 -29.29 15.45
N ASP A 203 -18.56 -30.36 14.70
CA ASP A 203 -17.78 -31.51 15.21
C ASP A 203 -16.27 -31.28 15.13
N ASP A 204 -15.77 -30.65 14.06
CA ASP A 204 -14.40 -30.13 14.00
C ASP A 204 -14.36 -28.70 13.42
N ALA A 205 -14.19 -27.74 14.32
CA ALA A 205 -14.24 -26.31 14.01
C ALA A 205 -13.09 -25.82 13.10
N LEU A 206 -12.02 -26.59 12.98
CA LEU A 206 -10.87 -26.26 12.14
C LEU A 206 -11.01 -26.88 10.75
N ASP A 207 -11.48 -28.13 10.62
CA ASP A 207 -11.72 -28.70 9.30
C ASP A 207 -12.95 -28.09 8.61
N GLU A 208 -14.05 -27.81 9.33
CA GLU A 208 -15.17 -27.06 8.73
C GLU A 208 -14.74 -25.67 8.23
N ALA A 209 -13.83 -24.99 8.93
CA ALA A 209 -13.26 -23.73 8.47
C ALA A 209 -12.39 -23.89 7.20
N ARG A 210 -11.61 -24.99 7.12
CA ARG A 210 -10.83 -25.36 5.92
C ARG A 210 -11.75 -25.65 4.74
N GLN A 211 -12.81 -26.41 4.95
CA GLN A 211 -13.82 -26.74 3.93
C GLN A 211 -14.59 -25.48 3.48
N GLY A 212 -15.01 -24.63 4.41
CA GLY A 212 -15.69 -23.36 4.14
C GLY A 212 -14.84 -22.39 3.30
N PHE A 213 -13.56 -22.24 3.64
CA PHE A 213 -12.63 -21.40 2.86
C PHE A 213 -12.32 -22.00 1.47
N LYS A 214 -12.18 -23.33 1.37
CA LYS A 214 -12.09 -24.04 0.08
C LYS A 214 -13.34 -23.83 -0.78
N ALA A 215 -14.54 -23.91 -0.19
CA ALA A 215 -15.81 -23.72 -0.88
C ALA A 215 -15.98 -22.26 -1.36
N PHE A 216 -15.58 -21.28 -0.55
CA PHE A 216 -15.52 -19.87 -0.97
C PHE A 216 -14.64 -19.71 -2.21
N LEU A 217 -13.40 -20.20 -2.19
CA LEU A 217 -12.49 -20.10 -3.35
C LEU A 217 -13.00 -20.91 -4.56
N ALA A 218 -13.60 -22.08 -4.37
CA ALA A 218 -14.23 -22.85 -5.45
C ALA A 218 -15.37 -22.06 -6.13
N GLY A 219 -16.22 -21.37 -5.36
CA GLY A 219 -17.25 -20.46 -5.87
C GLY A 219 -16.68 -19.23 -6.60
N ARG A 220 -15.39 -18.92 -6.41
CA ARG A 220 -14.66 -17.87 -7.15
C ARG A 220 -13.92 -18.37 -8.38
N ARG A 221 -13.57 -19.67 -8.48
CA ARG A 221 -13.00 -20.27 -9.71
C ARG A 221 -13.93 -20.07 -10.91
N ALA A 222 -15.24 -20.22 -10.70
CA ALA A 222 -16.29 -19.91 -11.68
C ALA A 222 -16.39 -18.41 -12.09
N ARG A 223 -15.58 -17.53 -11.50
CA ARG A 223 -15.46 -16.09 -11.81
C ARG A 223 -14.02 -15.69 -12.20
N GLY A 224 -13.21 -16.65 -12.65
CA GLY A 224 -11.85 -16.42 -13.15
C GLY A 224 -10.74 -16.38 -12.08
N TRP A 225 -11.03 -16.72 -10.81
CA TRP A 225 -9.98 -16.85 -9.80
C TRP A 225 -9.28 -18.21 -9.92
N ASN A 226 -8.10 -18.28 -10.52
CA ASN A 226 -7.27 -19.49 -10.50
C ASN A 226 -5.92 -19.21 -9.80
N PRO A 227 -5.89 -19.19 -8.46
CA PRO A 227 -4.71 -18.73 -7.73
C PRO A 227 -3.57 -19.75 -7.75
N GLU A 228 -2.38 -19.26 -8.11
CA GLU A 228 -1.10 -19.95 -8.26
C GLU A 228 -0.12 -19.61 -7.11
N ARG A 229 -0.46 -18.62 -6.29
CA ARG A 229 0.31 -18.11 -5.14
C ARG A 229 -0.61 -17.36 -4.18
N ILE A 230 -0.24 -17.35 -2.90
CA ILE A 230 -0.90 -16.59 -1.84
C ILE A 230 0.05 -15.50 -1.34
N LEU A 231 -0.44 -14.26 -1.25
CA LEU A 231 0.20 -13.17 -0.50
C LEU A 231 -0.65 -12.84 0.73
N LEU A 232 -0.15 -13.12 1.93
CA LEU A 232 -0.80 -12.84 3.21
C LEU A 232 -0.16 -11.61 3.87
N PHE A 233 -0.90 -10.50 3.95
CA PHE A 233 -0.47 -9.31 4.68
C PHE A 233 -1.04 -9.30 6.09
N GLY A 234 -0.15 -9.19 7.07
CA GLY A 234 -0.47 -9.26 8.50
C GLY A 234 -0.42 -10.68 9.05
N ARG A 235 -0.84 -10.81 10.32
CA ARG A 235 -0.88 -12.08 11.05
C ARG A 235 -2.25 -12.32 11.62
N LEU A 236 -2.75 -13.53 11.44
CA LEU A 236 -4.03 -13.99 11.97
C LEU A 236 -3.85 -15.47 12.30
N PRO A 237 -3.47 -15.81 13.54
CA PRO A 237 -3.09 -17.19 13.91
C PRO A 237 -4.18 -18.23 13.63
N VAL A 238 -5.44 -17.80 13.59
CA VAL A 238 -6.60 -18.61 13.18
C VAL A 238 -6.54 -18.94 11.68
N LEU A 239 -6.28 -17.95 10.83
CA LEU A 239 -6.14 -18.15 9.38
C LEU A 239 -4.88 -18.96 9.04
N GLU A 240 -3.79 -18.78 9.78
CA GLU A 240 -2.55 -19.57 9.63
C GLU A 240 -2.82 -21.07 9.90
N GLN A 241 -3.66 -21.39 10.90
CA GLN A 241 -4.15 -22.75 11.17
C GLN A 241 -5.14 -23.26 10.10
N VAL A 242 -5.98 -22.40 9.52
CA VAL A 242 -6.92 -22.75 8.44
C VAL A 242 -6.22 -22.91 7.08
N LEU A 243 -5.07 -22.26 6.86
CA LEU A 243 -4.25 -22.42 5.64
C LEU A 243 -3.24 -23.58 5.75
N ASP A 244 -2.96 -24.04 6.97
CA ASP A 244 -1.91 -25.03 7.26
C ASP A 244 -0.55 -24.58 6.69
N VAL A 245 -0.11 -23.43 7.18
CA VAL A 245 1.11 -22.75 6.70
C VAL A 245 2.34 -23.44 7.26
N GLN A 246 3.13 -24.07 6.39
CA GLN A 246 4.40 -24.70 6.74
C GLN A 246 5.43 -24.36 5.65
N ASP A 247 6.63 -23.93 6.05
CA ASP A 247 7.79 -23.66 5.19
C ASP A 247 7.54 -22.73 3.97
N GLY A 248 6.54 -21.83 4.05
CA GLY A 248 6.16 -20.94 2.94
C GLY A 248 5.19 -21.56 1.93
N GLN A 249 4.43 -22.59 2.33
CA GLN A 249 3.39 -23.22 1.53
C GLN A 249 2.12 -23.41 2.37
N SER A 250 0.94 -23.25 1.76
CA SER A 250 -0.35 -23.60 2.36
C SER A 250 -0.71 -25.03 1.95
N ARG A 251 -0.69 -25.99 2.88
CA ARG A 251 -1.06 -27.38 2.56
C ARG A 251 -2.55 -27.57 2.31
N VAL A 252 -3.39 -26.63 2.72
CA VAL A 252 -4.84 -26.68 2.49
C VAL A 252 -5.22 -26.30 1.07
N LEU A 253 -4.44 -25.44 0.40
CA LEU A 253 -4.66 -25.06 -1.01
C LEU A 253 -3.63 -25.64 -1.98
N ASP A 254 -2.54 -26.21 -1.45
CA ASP A 254 -1.33 -26.64 -2.16
C ASP A 254 -0.67 -25.53 -2.99
N LEU A 255 -0.57 -24.33 -2.40
CA LEU A 255 -0.02 -23.13 -3.04
C LEU A 255 1.17 -22.56 -2.26
N PRO A 256 2.21 -22.03 -2.94
CA PRO A 256 3.21 -21.17 -2.31
C PRO A 256 2.56 -19.98 -1.60
N LEU A 257 2.98 -19.72 -0.36
CA LEU A 257 2.47 -18.65 0.48
C LEU A 257 3.62 -17.77 0.96
N TRP A 258 3.57 -16.50 0.58
CA TRP A 258 4.37 -15.46 1.22
C TRP A 258 3.53 -14.79 2.32
N GLN A 259 4.13 -14.56 3.48
CA GLN A 259 3.55 -13.76 4.57
C GLN A 259 4.40 -12.53 4.85
N GLY A 260 3.76 -11.39 5.09
CA GLY A 260 4.42 -10.13 5.39
C GLY A 260 3.71 -9.25 6.41
N PRO A 261 4.20 -8.02 6.63
CA PRO A 261 3.61 -7.05 7.55
C PRO A 261 2.16 -6.69 7.19
N ALA A 262 1.39 -6.26 8.20
CA ALA A 262 0.07 -5.68 8.00
C ALA A 262 0.20 -4.26 7.41
N LEU A 263 -0.79 -3.79 6.65
CA LEU A 263 -0.70 -2.50 5.93
C LEU A 263 -0.51 -1.33 6.90
N GLU A 264 -1.25 -1.33 8.00
CA GLU A 264 -1.16 -0.38 9.12
C GLU A 264 0.23 -0.36 9.79
N SER A 265 0.97 -1.48 9.77
CA SER A 265 2.35 -1.56 10.30
C SER A 265 3.41 -0.99 9.35
N LEU A 266 3.06 -0.67 8.10
CA LEU A 266 3.99 -0.07 7.12
C LEU A 266 4.34 1.40 7.44
N ASN A 267 3.70 2.00 8.43
CA ASN A 267 4.18 3.25 9.02
C ASN A 267 5.59 3.09 9.60
N GLU A 268 5.92 1.91 10.15
CA GLU A 268 7.22 1.63 10.73
C GLU A 268 8.34 1.49 9.67
N ALA A 269 9.56 1.88 10.05
CA ALA A 269 10.73 1.75 9.18
C ALA A 269 11.30 0.32 9.14
N THR A 270 10.95 -0.54 10.10
CA THR A 270 11.23 -1.99 10.16
C THR A 270 10.40 -2.73 9.12
N SER A 271 9.07 -2.70 9.25
CA SER A 271 8.10 -3.35 8.36
C SER A 271 8.32 -3.03 6.88
N ARG A 272 8.62 -1.76 6.55
CA ARG A 272 8.95 -1.36 5.17
C ARG A 272 10.25 -1.96 4.63
N ARG A 273 11.27 -2.15 5.46
CA ARG A 273 12.53 -2.81 5.04
C ARG A 273 12.35 -4.31 4.83
N GLU A 274 11.58 -4.97 5.70
CA GLU A 274 11.22 -6.38 5.56
C GLU A 274 10.38 -6.62 4.29
N LEU A 275 9.37 -5.78 4.05
CA LEU A 275 8.58 -5.79 2.83
C LEU A 275 9.45 -5.57 1.58
N TRP A 276 10.27 -4.51 1.54
CA TRP A 276 11.15 -4.22 0.39
C TRP A 276 12.17 -5.33 0.10
N ALA A 277 12.67 -6.03 1.12
CA ALA A 277 13.54 -7.18 0.91
C ALA A 277 12.80 -8.31 0.18
N ALA A 278 11.61 -8.68 0.66
CA ALA A 278 10.80 -9.74 0.05
C ALA A 278 10.29 -9.39 -1.35
N MET A 279 9.94 -8.12 -1.59
CA MET A 279 9.47 -7.63 -2.90
C MET A 279 10.47 -7.83 -4.04
N SER A 280 11.76 -8.01 -3.74
CA SER A 280 12.79 -8.22 -4.77
C SER A 280 12.58 -9.48 -5.61
N GLU A 281 11.95 -10.52 -5.05
CA GLU A 281 11.66 -11.79 -5.73
C GLU A 281 10.32 -11.78 -6.49
N TRP A 282 9.41 -10.85 -6.16
CA TRP A 282 8.03 -10.87 -6.67
C TRP A 282 7.96 -10.73 -8.20
N ARG A 283 8.80 -9.88 -8.80
CA ARG A 283 8.91 -9.75 -10.26
C ARG A 283 9.20 -11.12 -10.92
N THR A 284 10.17 -11.85 -10.37
CA THR A 284 10.58 -13.17 -10.87
C THR A 284 9.46 -14.18 -10.73
N TRP A 285 8.75 -14.18 -9.60
CA TRP A 285 7.59 -15.06 -9.41
C TRP A 285 6.44 -14.73 -10.38
N TRP A 286 6.14 -13.45 -10.62
CA TRP A 286 5.06 -13.00 -11.51
C TRP A 286 5.33 -13.38 -12.96
N GLN A 287 6.57 -13.19 -13.41
CA GLN A 287 7.05 -13.51 -14.76
C GLN A 287 7.14 -15.02 -15.02
N ALA A 288 7.80 -15.79 -14.14
CA ALA A 288 7.96 -17.23 -14.32
C ALA A 288 6.62 -17.99 -14.34
N GLN A 289 5.61 -17.50 -13.61
CA GLN A 289 4.25 -18.05 -13.67
C GLN A 289 3.44 -17.55 -14.89
N ALA A 290 3.84 -16.46 -15.55
CA ALA A 290 3.18 -15.99 -16.79
C ALA A 290 3.68 -16.78 -18.01
N GLU A 291 4.99 -16.99 -18.10
CA GLU A 291 5.63 -17.84 -19.14
C GLU A 291 5.12 -19.29 -19.09
N ALA A 292 4.76 -19.78 -17.89
CA ALA A 292 4.16 -21.10 -17.71
C ALA A 292 2.74 -21.22 -18.30
N GLN A 293 1.93 -20.15 -18.28
CA GLN A 293 0.58 -20.15 -18.86
C GLN A 293 0.62 -20.05 -20.39
N ASP A 294 1.43 -19.14 -20.93
CA ASP A 294 1.55 -18.89 -22.38
C ASP A 294 2.07 -20.12 -23.16
N ASN A 295 2.72 -21.07 -22.47
CA ASN A 295 3.23 -22.32 -23.02
C ASN A 295 2.27 -23.53 -22.83
N ASP A 296 1.16 -23.40 -22.09
CA ASP A 296 0.16 -24.49 -21.91
C ASP A 296 -1.04 -24.33 -22.87
N ASP A 297 -1.08 -23.23 -23.64
CA ASP A 297 -2.14 -22.83 -24.58
C ASP A 297 -1.68 -22.98 -26.07
N HIS A 298 -0.83 -23.96 -26.38
CA HIS A 298 -0.26 -24.24 -27.73
C HIS A 298 -0.11 -25.73 -28.08
#